data_AF-A0A367Z1W5-F1
#
_entry.id   AF-A0A367Z1W5-F1
#
_cell.length_a   1.000
_cell.length_b   1.000
_cell.length_c   1.000
_cell.angle_alpha   90.00
_cell.angle_beta   90.00
_cell.angle_gamma   90.00
#
_symmetry.space_group_name_H-M   'P 1'
#
loop_
_entity.id
_entity.type
_entity.pdbx_description
1 polymer ?
#
loop_
_entity_poly.entity_id
_entity_poly.type
_entity_poly.pdbx_seq_one_letter_code
_entity_poly.pdbx_strand_id
1 'polypeptide(L)'
;MKKNSLRFFSALLLLSLLFMGQSTTLVFATHHWFDLLSSSVSSQAWQYTGPDSGIIYAVAIDPNDPSILYASSDDGVLFKSTDGGATWDDIVFFQYQVSLTALAIDPQASTTIYVGNT
;
A
#
# COMPACT_ATOMS: atom_id res chain seq x y z
N MET A 1 56.33 -13.95 24.26
CA MET A 1 56.94 -12.95 23.34
C MET A 1 56.43 -13.20 21.93
N LYS A 2 55.83 -12.19 21.27
CA LYS A 2 55.61 -12.04 19.81
C LYS A 2 54.62 -13.05 19.18
N LYS A 3 53.64 -12.69 18.33
CA LYS A 3 53.39 -11.53 17.45
C LYS A 3 51.86 -11.46 17.19
N ASN A 4 51.24 -10.30 17.39
CA ASN A 4 50.84 -9.32 16.37
C ASN A 4 49.78 -9.82 15.37
N SER A 5 48.60 -9.23 15.51
CA SER A 5 47.54 -9.11 14.51
C SER A 5 48.04 -8.44 13.22
N LEU A 6 47.41 -8.76 12.10
CA LEU A 6 47.21 -7.83 10.98
C LEU A 6 46.10 -8.37 10.06
N ARG A 7 44.99 -7.64 9.97
CA ARG A 7 43.98 -7.80 8.91
C ARG A 7 44.40 -6.93 7.74
N PHE A 8 44.35 -7.44 6.51
CA PHE A 8 44.39 -6.63 5.28
C PHE A 8 43.49 -7.22 4.19
N PHE A 9 42.42 -6.45 3.90
CA PHE A 9 41.76 -6.10 2.63
C PHE A 9 41.80 -7.03 1.39
N SER A 10 40.57 -7.35 0.93
CA SER A 10 39.98 -7.06 -0.40
C SER A 10 40.47 -7.78 -1.67
N ALA A 11 39.52 -8.43 -2.36
CA ALA A 11 39.23 -8.32 -3.81
C ALA A 11 38.02 -9.22 -4.15
N LEU A 12 36.84 -8.71 -4.53
CA LEU A 12 36.43 -8.23 -5.87
C LEU A 12 35.58 -9.27 -6.62
N LEU A 13 34.25 -9.09 -6.65
CA LEU A 13 33.50 -9.04 -7.91
C LEU A 13 32.15 -8.33 -7.69
N LEU A 14 31.97 -7.23 -8.41
CA LEU A 14 30.70 -6.55 -8.64
C LEU A 14 29.85 -7.38 -9.60
N LEU A 15 28.54 -7.48 -9.35
CA LEU A 15 27.56 -7.60 -10.42
C LEU A 15 26.46 -6.56 -10.19
N SER A 16 26.55 -5.47 -10.94
CA SER A 16 25.57 -4.39 -10.97
C SER A 16 24.43 -4.72 -11.93
N LEU A 17 23.18 -4.65 -11.47
CA LEU A 17 22.00 -4.51 -12.33
C LEU A 17 21.16 -3.35 -11.82
N LEU A 18 21.08 -2.27 -12.61
CA LEU A 18 20.12 -1.19 -12.42
C LEU A 18 18.74 -1.69 -12.88
N PHE A 19 17.73 -1.54 -12.03
CA PHE A 19 16.35 -1.40 -12.47
C PHE A 19 15.75 -0.17 -11.79
N MET A 20 15.43 0.86 -12.58
CA MET A 20 14.56 1.95 -12.16
C MET A 20 13.12 1.43 -12.12
N GLY A 21 12.43 1.66 -11.00
CA GLY A 21 10.98 1.48 -10.88
C GLY A 21 10.58 0.52 -9.75
N GLN A 22 10.25 1.11 -8.60
CA GLN A 22 9.45 0.58 -7.47
C GLN A 22 9.49 -0.95 -7.26
N SER A 23 10.39 -1.36 -6.35
CA SER A 23 10.40 -2.64 -5.62
C SER A 23 10.85 -3.90 -6.38
N THR A 24 12.16 -4.21 -6.30
CA THR A 24 12.66 -5.58 -6.36
C THR A 24 13.77 -5.76 -5.32
N THR A 25 13.46 -6.39 -4.18
CA THR A 25 14.44 -6.71 -3.15
C THR A 25 15.41 -7.79 -3.63
N LEU A 26 16.71 -7.52 -3.57
CA LEU A 26 17.77 -8.52 -3.72
C LEU A 26 18.09 -9.15 -2.34
N VAL A 27 18.06 -10.47 -2.24
CA VAL A 27 18.55 -11.22 -1.06
C VAL A 27 19.87 -11.89 -1.42
N PHE A 28 20.96 -11.49 -0.78
CA PHE A 28 22.22 -12.24 -0.79
C PHE A 28 22.37 -12.97 0.54
N ALA A 29 22.55 -14.29 0.50
CA ALA A 29 22.94 -15.08 1.67
C ALA A 29 24.34 -15.62 1.46
N THR A 30 25.31 -15.17 2.25
CA THR A 30 26.58 -15.87 2.44
C THR A 30 26.87 -16.04 3.92
N HIS A 31 27.39 -17.23 4.25
CA HIS A 31 27.53 -17.82 5.57
C HIS A 31 28.01 -16.88 6.70
N HIS A 32 27.22 -16.92 7.78
CA HIS A 32 27.54 -16.67 9.19
C HIS A 32 28.57 -15.58 9.50
N TRP A 33 28.08 -14.42 9.97
CA TRP A 33 28.31 -13.84 11.30
C TRP A 33 28.16 -12.30 11.22
N PHE A 34 26.96 -11.82 10.92
CA PHE A 34 26.55 -10.43 11.15
C PHE A 34 25.02 -10.42 11.19
N ASP A 35 24.46 -9.80 12.22
CA ASP A 35 23.02 -9.54 12.30
C ASP A 35 22.58 -8.81 11.04
N LEU A 36 21.68 -9.45 10.28
CA LEU A 36 20.90 -8.74 9.28
C LEU A 36 19.97 -7.83 10.08
N LEU A 37 20.26 -6.53 10.11
CA LEU A 37 19.26 -5.53 10.45
C LEU A 37 18.16 -5.64 9.39
N SER A 38 17.18 -6.49 9.64
CA SER A 38 15.89 -6.41 8.97
C SER A 38 15.31 -5.05 9.36
N SER A 39 14.99 -4.22 8.37
CA SER A 39 14.16 -3.05 8.59
C SER A 39 12.92 -3.53 9.33
N SER A 40 12.76 -3.12 10.58
CA SER A 40 11.53 -3.37 11.31
C SER A 40 10.42 -2.78 10.46
N VAL A 41 9.62 -3.65 9.83
CA VAL A 41 8.20 -3.33 9.70
C VAL A 41 7.78 -3.28 11.15
N SER A 42 7.85 -2.08 11.76
CA SER A 42 7.23 -1.85 13.06
C SER A 42 5.84 -2.45 12.90
N SER A 43 5.49 -3.40 13.76
CA SER A 43 4.23 -4.10 13.68
C SER A 43 3.10 -3.07 13.69
N GLN A 44 2.69 -2.63 12.50
CA GLN A 44 1.59 -1.71 12.32
C GLN A 44 0.38 -2.56 12.71
N ALA A 45 -0.14 -2.31 13.90
CA ALA A 45 -1.43 -2.85 14.26
C ALA A 45 -2.44 -2.30 13.25
N TRP A 46 -3.29 -3.18 12.71
CA TRP A 46 -4.40 -2.75 11.89
C TRP A 46 -5.28 -1.83 12.72
N GLN A 47 -5.39 -0.57 12.29
CA GLN A 47 -6.28 0.40 12.89
C GLN A 47 -7.53 0.50 12.02
N TYR A 48 -8.69 0.37 12.66
CA TYR A 48 -9.96 0.68 12.02
C TYR A 48 -10.07 2.21 11.86
N THR A 49 -10.33 2.67 10.64
CA THR A 49 -10.45 4.09 10.30
C THR A 49 -11.78 4.43 9.61
N GLY A 50 -12.76 3.53 9.69
CA GLY A 50 -14.03 3.66 8.96
C GLY A 50 -13.96 3.15 7.52
N PRO A 51 -14.95 3.50 6.68
CA PRO A 51 -16.15 4.30 6.99
C PRO A 51 -17.08 3.64 8.02
N ASP A 52 -17.81 4.45 8.80
CA ASP A 52 -18.76 4.00 9.83
C ASP A 52 -20.17 3.80 9.26
N SER A 53 -20.34 2.94 8.25
CA SER A 53 -21.66 2.40 7.89
C SER A 53 -21.54 1.19 6.96
N GLY A 54 -22.44 0.22 7.16
CA GLY A 54 -22.59 -0.94 6.30
C GLY A 54 -21.37 -1.87 6.24
N ILE A 55 -21.46 -2.86 5.35
CA ILE A 55 -20.34 -3.69 4.93
C ILE A 55 -19.70 -3.04 3.73
N ILE A 56 -18.40 -2.74 3.82
CA ILE A 56 -17.62 -2.23 2.68
C ILE A 56 -17.30 -3.37 1.72
N TYR A 57 -17.73 -3.24 0.46
CA TYR A 57 -17.48 -4.24 -0.58
C TYR A 57 -16.25 -3.95 -1.43
N ALA A 58 -15.98 -2.68 -1.72
CA ALA A 58 -14.83 -2.30 -2.53
C ALA A 58 -14.22 -0.99 -2.02
N VAL A 59 -12.90 -0.88 -2.20
CA VAL A 59 -12.14 0.36 -2.01
C VAL A 59 -11.28 0.58 -3.24
N ALA A 60 -11.30 1.79 -3.79
CA ALA A 60 -10.46 2.22 -4.90
C ALA A 60 -9.61 3.43 -4.48
N ILE A 61 -8.34 3.43 -4.90
CA ILE A 61 -7.39 4.52 -4.66
C ILE A 61 -7.22 5.29 -5.96
N ASP A 62 -7.30 6.61 -5.90
CA ASP A 62 -7.06 7.46 -7.06
C ASP A 62 -5.60 7.31 -7.54
N PRO A 63 -5.37 6.92 -8.80
CA PRO A 63 -4.02 6.70 -9.31
C PRO A 63 -3.19 7.97 -9.45
N ASN A 64 -3.83 9.15 -9.49
CA ASN A 64 -3.15 10.45 -9.62
C ASN A 64 -2.93 11.12 -8.26
N ASP A 65 -3.70 10.77 -7.24
CA ASP A 65 -3.55 11.27 -5.87
C ASP A 65 -3.90 10.19 -4.83
N PRO A 66 -2.90 9.44 -4.31
CA PRO A 66 -3.14 8.38 -3.34
C PRO A 66 -3.75 8.80 -1.99
N SER A 67 -3.91 10.11 -1.73
CA SER A 67 -4.66 10.60 -0.57
C SER A 67 -6.18 10.49 -0.78
N ILE A 68 -6.63 10.35 -2.03
CA ILE A 68 -8.03 10.23 -2.39
C ILE A 68 -8.42 8.75 -2.51
N LEU A 69 -9.37 8.32 -1.68
CA LEU A 69 -9.91 6.96 -1.68
C LEU A 69 -11.42 7.01 -1.81
N TYR A 70 -11.98 5.98 -2.42
CA TYR A 70 -13.42 5.77 -2.51
C TYR A 70 -13.77 4.39 -1.99
N ALA A 71 -14.83 4.28 -1.21
CA ALA A 71 -15.31 3.02 -0.67
C ALA A 71 -16.81 2.84 -0.95
N SER A 72 -17.23 1.63 -1.27
CA SER A 72 -18.62 1.31 -1.56
C SER A 72 -19.19 0.33 -0.54
N SER A 73 -20.44 0.52 -0.14
CA SER A 73 -21.11 -0.31 0.86
C SER A 73 -22.30 -1.12 0.32
N ASP A 74 -22.77 -2.04 1.15
CA ASP A 74 -23.95 -2.86 0.94
C ASP A 74 -25.28 -2.09 1.03
N ASP A 75 -25.31 -1.01 1.80
CA ASP A 75 -26.47 -0.13 2.01
C ASP A 75 -26.64 0.95 0.92
N GLY A 76 -25.79 0.95 -0.10
CA GLY A 76 -25.88 1.89 -1.23
C GLY A 76 -25.21 3.24 -0.97
N VAL A 77 -24.23 3.30 -0.07
CA VAL A 77 -23.45 4.51 0.19
C VAL A 77 -22.12 4.44 -0.56
N LEU A 78 -21.73 5.55 -1.18
CA LEU A 78 -20.37 5.79 -1.66
C LEU A 78 -19.69 6.77 -0.72
N PHE A 79 -18.58 6.33 -0.13
CA PHE A 79 -17.74 7.15 0.73
C PHE A 79 -16.54 7.67 -0.03
N LYS A 80 -16.02 8.81 0.41
CA LYS A 80 -14.78 9.41 -0.06
C LYS A 80 -13.88 9.76 1.12
N SER A 81 -12.60 9.50 0.98
CA SER A 81 -11.55 10.09 1.82
C SER A 81 -10.66 11.00 0.98
N THR A 82 -10.11 12.04 1.60
CA THR A 82 -9.09 12.93 1.01
C THR A 82 -7.81 12.98 1.84
N ASP A 83 -7.65 12.08 2.80
CA ASP A 83 -6.52 12.06 3.75
C ASP A 83 -5.90 10.66 3.91
N GLY A 84 -6.00 9.83 2.88
CA GLY A 84 -5.43 8.48 2.89
C GLY A 84 -6.26 7.45 3.66
N GLY A 85 -7.55 7.72 3.89
CA GLY A 85 -8.47 6.85 4.61
C GLY A 85 -8.47 7.06 6.13
N ALA A 86 -7.96 8.19 6.62
CA ALA A 86 -8.02 8.54 8.04
C ALA A 86 -9.39 9.10 8.44
N THR A 87 -10.06 9.80 7.52
CA THR A 87 -11.46 10.23 7.63
C THR A 87 -12.23 9.93 6.33
N TRP A 88 -13.55 9.78 6.46
CA TRP A 88 -14.45 9.43 5.36
C TRP A 88 -15.73 10.27 5.41
N ASP A 89 -16.16 10.73 4.24
CA ASP A 89 -17.41 11.46 4.02
C ASP A 89 -18.33 10.67 3.08
N ASP A 90 -19.62 10.68 3.35
CA ASP A 90 -20.65 10.13 2.47
C ASP A 90 -20.86 11.10 1.29
N ILE A 91 -20.59 10.65 0.06
CA ILE A 91 -20.69 11.51 -1.12
C ILE A 91 -21.89 11.18 -2.02
N VAL A 92 -22.40 9.94 -1.95
CA VAL A 92 -23.60 9.51 -2.69
C VAL A 92 -24.38 8.50 -1.86
N PHE A 93 -25.71 8.63 -1.86
CA PHE A 93 -26.62 7.64 -1.30
C PHE A 93 -27.63 7.20 -2.36
N PHE A 94 -27.60 5.90 -2.71
CA PHE A 94 -28.56 5.31 -3.64
C PHE A 94 -29.80 4.83 -2.88
N GLN A 95 -30.92 5.54 -3.05
CA GLN A 95 -32.15 5.40 -2.24
C GLN A 95 -32.83 4.02 -2.26
N TYR A 96 -32.38 3.09 -3.10
CA TYR A 96 -32.98 1.77 -3.30
C TYR A 96 -32.10 0.63 -2.79
N GLN A 97 -31.50 0.71 -1.60
CA GLN A 97 -30.72 -0.38 -0.95
C GLN A 97 -29.95 -1.26 -1.96
N VAL A 98 -29.21 -0.60 -2.87
CA VAL A 98 -28.45 -1.32 -3.90
C VAL A 98 -27.07 -1.56 -3.33
N SER A 99 -26.67 -2.82 -3.28
CA SER A 99 -25.30 -3.17 -2.95
C SER A 99 -24.36 -2.69 -4.03
N LEU A 100 -23.42 -1.84 -3.66
CA LEU A 100 -22.37 -1.34 -4.55
C LEU A 100 -21.15 -2.25 -4.43
N THR A 101 -21.01 -3.18 -5.37
CA THR A 101 -20.06 -4.30 -5.26
C THR A 101 -18.74 -4.07 -6.01
N ALA A 102 -18.66 -3.03 -6.84
CA ALA A 102 -17.45 -2.72 -7.59
C ALA A 102 -17.23 -1.21 -7.73
N LEU A 103 -15.96 -0.80 -7.70
CA LEU A 103 -15.51 0.56 -7.96
C LEU A 103 -14.35 0.56 -8.95
N ALA A 104 -14.36 1.50 -9.90
CA ALA A 104 -13.21 1.81 -10.75
C ALA A 104 -13.10 3.33 -10.95
N ILE A 105 -11.87 3.86 -10.88
CA ILE A 105 -11.58 5.28 -11.13
C ILE A 105 -10.97 5.38 -12.52
N ASP A 106 -11.42 6.34 -13.32
CA ASP A 106 -10.78 6.62 -14.61
C ASP A 106 -9.33 7.09 -14.37
N PRO A 107 -8.32 6.35 -14.84
CA PRO A 107 -6.93 6.69 -14.59
C PRO A 107 -6.46 7.97 -15.29
N GLN A 108 -7.16 8.40 -16.35
CA GLN A 108 -6.84 9.63 -17.08
C GLN A 108 -7.61 10.84 -16.53
N ALA A 109 -8.72 10.59 -15.82
CA ALA A 109 -9.57 11.63 -15.26
C ALA A 109 -10.13 11.20 -13.89
N SER A 110 -9.40 11.51 -12.83
CA SER A 110 -9.77 11.24 -11.43
C SER A 110 -11.15 11.79 -10.99
N THR A 111 -11.78 12.63 -11.80
CA THR A 111 -13.15 13.13 -11.59
C THR A 111 -14.24 12.13 -11.96
N THR A 112 -13.90 11.02 -12.61
CA THR A 112 -14.86 10.04 -13.11
C THR A 112 -14.68 8.70 -12.39
N ILE A 113 -15.77 8.21 -11.81
CA ILE A 113 -15.81 6.97 -11.04
C ILE A 113 -16.97 6.12 -11.56
N TYR A 114 -16.69 4.85 -11.81
CA TYR A 114 -17.67 3.85 -12.20
C TYR A 114 -18.01 2.99 -10.99
N VAL A 115 -19.31 2.77 -10.77
CA VAL A 115 -19.83 1.97 -9.67
C VAL A 115 -20.67 0.83 -10.25
N GLY A 116 -20.35 -0.40 -9.86
CA GLY A 116 -21.13 -1.59 -10.19
C GLY A 116 -22.07 -1.97 -9.06
N ASN A 117 -23.28 -2.40 -9.40
CA ASN A 117 -24.27 -2.95 -8.48
C ASN A 117 -24.71 -4.37 -8.91
N THR A 118 -25.42 -5.05 -8.03
CA THR A 118 -26.02 -6.38 -8.28
C THR A 118 -27.52 -6.32 -8.44
#